data_AF-A0A7C2KKR3-F1
#
_entry.id   AF-A0A7C2KKR3-F1
#
_cell.length_a   1.000
_cell.length_b   1.000
_cell.length_c   1.000
_cell.angle_alpha   90.00
_cell.angle_beta   90.00
_cell.angle_gamma   90.00
#
_symmetry.space_group_name_H-M   'P 1'
#
loop_
_entity.id
_entity.type
_entity.pdbx_description
1 polymer ?
#
loop_
_entity_poly.entity_id
_entity_poly.type
_entity_poly.pdbx_seq_one_letter_code
_entity_poly.pdbx_strand_id
1 'polypeptide(L)'
;MESVTDKIRSLASKYAQELQHKIETRTKELESDDQSHYLIYKVLGIQDDEGRLIDLYQNKGRFLYKYAGAFLEEATFLCFKERFPHARRAQVENTSGQRPRQFHIDCLIDREAIEIKWRDATTDGDHIIKEHARIKVIKDHGFYPVRVMFFYPNREQAKRIQETIKTVYQGIGGACYTGDDAWEYVRTRTGIDLKVILVNIAKDLQ
;
A
#
# COMPACT_ATOMS: atom_id res chain seq x y z
N MET A 1 -19.41 14.32 -17.91
CA MET A 1 -18.20 13.51 -17.66
C MET A 1 -18.01 13.47 -16.16
N GLU A 2 -17.93 12.28 -15.56
CA GLU A 2 -17.80 12.13 -14.10
C GLU A 2 -16.49 12.74 -13.61
N SER A 3 -16.53 13.53 -12.52
CA SER A 3 -15.32 14.17 -11.98
C SER A 3 -14.42 13.14 -11.30
N VAL A 4 -13.11 13.43 -11.19
CA VAL A 4 -12.18 12.54 -10.45
C VAL A 4 -12.62 12.34 -8.99
N THR A 5 -13.23 13.35 -8.38
CA THR A 5 -13.79 13.28 -7.02
C THR A 5 -14.91 12.24 -6.94
N ASP A 6 -15.83 12.25 -7.92
CA ASP A 6 -16.94 11.28 -7.97
C ASP A 6 -16.42 9.86 -8.19
N LYS A 7 -15.44 9.69 -9.09
CA LYS A 7 -14.75 8.40 -9.32
C LYS A 7 -14.11 7.88 -8.03
N ILE A 8 -13.43 8.72 -7.26
CA ILE A 8 -12.81 8.34 -5.98
C ILE A 8 -13.86 8.01 -4.92
N ARG A 9 -15.00 8.73 -4.88
CA ARG A 9 -16.11 8.40 -3.97
C ARG A 9 -16.71 7.03 -4.31
N SER A 10 -16.98 6.77 -5.59
CA SER A 10 -17.46 5.47 -6.07
C SER A 10 -16.46 4.36 -5.74
N LEU A 11 -15.16 4.63 -5.88
CA LEU A 11 -14.09 3.72 -5.49
C LEU A 11 -14.09 3.42 -3.99
N ALA A 12 -14.23 4.43 -3.14
CA ALA A 12 -14.29 4.27 -1.69
C ALA A 12 -15.47 3.37 -1.27
N SER A 13 -16.65 3.62 -1.83
CA SER A 13 -17.85 2.79 -1.60
C SER A 13 -17.63 1.34 -2.01
N LYS A 14 -17.02 1.10 -3.18
CA LYS A 14 -16.68 -0.25 -3.65
C LYS A 14 -15.76 -0.97 -2.68
N TYR A 15 -14.62 -0.36 -2.32
CA TYR A 15 -13.65 -0.99 -1.40
C TYR A 15 -14.23 -1.22 0.00
N ALA A 16 -15.11 -0.34 0.48
CA ALA A 16 -15.80 -0.51 1.76
C ALA A 16 -16.73 -1.73 1.74
N GLN A 17 -17.54 -1.89 0.69
CA GLN A 17 -18.43 -3.05 0.53
C GLN A 17 -17.64 -4.36 0.41
N GLU A 18 -16.58 -4.38 -0.40
CA GLU A 18 -15.75 -5.58 -0.56
C GLU A 18 -15.02 -5.95 0.74
N LEU A 19 -14.51 -4.96 1.49
CA LEU A 19 -13.89 -5.18 2.80
C LEU A 19 -14.90 -5.77 3.79
N GLN A 20 -16.09 -5.19 3.87
CA GLN A 20 -17.15 -5.67 4.74
C GLN A 20 -17.50 -7.12 4.40
N HIS A 21 -17.76 -7.41 3.12
CA HIS A 21 -18.07 -8.75 2.66
C HIS A 21 -16.95 -9.75 3.02
N LYS A 22 -15.69 -9.36 2.85
CA LYS A 22 -14.56 -10.23 3.19
C LYS A 22 -14.43 -10.50 4.68
N ILE A 23 -14.67 -9.49 5.52
CA ILE A 23 -14.68 -9.61 6.99
C ILE A 23 -15.82 -10.53 7.44
N GLU A 24 -17.04 -10.33 6.93
CA GLU A 24 -18.21 -11.13 7.29
C GLU A 24 -18.01 -12.60 6.89
N THR A 25 -17.53 -12.84 5.68
CA THR A 25 -17.25 -14.19 5.17
C THR A 25 -16.23 -14.90 6.06
N ARG A 26 -15.09 -14.25 6.36
CA ARG A 26 -14.05 -14.87 7.19
C ARG A 26 -14.49 -15.07 8.63
N THR A 27 -15.33 -14.16 9.16
CA THR A 27 -15.86 -14.30 10.52
C THR A 27 -16.71 -15.56 10.65
N LYS A 28 -17.51 -15.89 9.62
CA LYS A 28 -18.30 -17.14 9.59
C LYS A 28 -17.41 -18.37 9.43
N GLU A 29 -16.42 -18.32 8.55
CA GLU A 29 -15.48 -19.44 8.37
C GLU A 29 -14.75 -19.79 9.69
N LEU A 30 -14.35 -18.79 10.47
CA LEU A 30 -13.70 -18.97 11.77
C LEU A 30 -14.55 -19.75 12.80
N GLU A 31 -15.87 -19.80 12.64
CA GLU A 31 -16.74 -20.59 13.52
C GLU A 31 -16.62 -22.10 13.24
N SER A 32 -16.17 -22.46 12.04
CA SER A 32 -15.99 -23.84 11.60
C SER A 32 -14.52 -24.29 11.53
N ASP A 33 -13.57 -23.39 11.81
CA ASP A 33 -12.16 -23.71 11.77
C ASP A 33 -11.77 -24.67 12.90
N ASP A 34 -10.78 -25.54 12.64
CA ASP A 34 -10.15 -26.35 13.67
C ASP A 34 -9.45 -25.46 14.70
N GLN A 35 -9.68 -25.74 15.99
CA GLN A 35 -9.15 -24.98 17.12
C GLN A 35 -8.07 -25.74 17.89
N SER A 36 -7.55 -26.84 17.34
CA SER A 36 -6.53 -27.66 17.99
C SER A 36 -5.27 -26.87 18.38
N HIS A 37 -4.94 -25.80 17.64
CA HIS A 37 -3.82 -24.92 17.94
C HIS A 37 -4.01 -24.09 19.23
N TYR A 38 -5.23 -23.97 19.77
CA TYR A 38 -5.47 -23.26 21.03
C TYR A 38 -4.80 -23.93 22.23
N LEU A 39 -4.41 -25.20 22.11
CA LEU A 39 -3.51 -25.82 23.08
C LEU A 39 -2.23 -24.99 23.27
N ILE A 40 -1.64 -24.49 22.19
CA ILE A 40 -0.43 -23.66 22.26
C ILE A 40 -0.75 -22.31 22.92
N TYR A 41 -1.91 -21.73 22.62
CA TYR A 41 -2.34 -20.48 23.26
C TYR A 41 -2.46 -20.66 24.78
N LYS A 42 -3.04 -21.77 25.24
CA LYS A 42 -3.14 -22.11 26.67
C LYS A 42 -1.79 -22.32 27.33
N VAL A 43 -0.86 -23.00 26.66
CA VAL A 43 0.52 -23.16 27.15
C VAL A 43 1.19 -21.80 27.38
N LEU A 44 0.84 -20.80 26.57
CA LEU A 44 1.30 -19.42 26.70
C LEU A 44 0.46 -18.57 27.66
N GLY A 45 -0.54 -19.15 28.33
CA GLY A 45 -1.40 -18.47 29.30
C GLY A 45 -2.63 -17.75 28.73
N ILE A 46 -2.93 -17.95 27.45
CA ILE A 46 -4.08 -17.33 26.76
C ILE A 46 -5.26 -18.30 26.76
N GLN A 47 -6.42 -17.83 27.21
CA GLN A 47 -7.65 -18.63 27.24
C GLN A 47 -8.30 -18.73 25.84
N ASP A 48 -9.21 -19.69 25.66
CA ASP A 48 -9.81 -19.97 24.34
C ASP A 48 -10.60 -18.78 23.78
N ASP A 49 -11.31 -18.04 24.63
CA ASP A 49 -12.09 -16.87 24.25
C ASP A 49 -11.19 -15.71 23.80
N GLU A 50 -10.11 -15.45 24.54
CA GLU A 50 -9.09 -14.48 24.17
C GLU A 50 -8.37 -14.88 22.87
N GLY A 51 -7.99 -16.16 22.74
CA GLY A 51 -7.39 -16.72 21.53
C GLY A 51 -8.28 -16.55 20.29
N ARG A 52 -9.58 -16.80 20.43
CA ARG A 52 -10.56 -16.57 19.36
C ARG A 52 -10.66 -15.10 18.96
N LEU A 53 -10.64 -14.19 19.93
CA LEU A 53 -10.66 -12.75 19.64
C LEU A 53 -9.37 -12.31 18.93
N ILE A 54 -8.21 -12.81 19.36
CA ILE A 54 -6.93 -12.54 18.71
C ILE A 54 -6.96 -12.97 17.23
N ASP A 55 -7.37 -14.21 16.95
CA ASP A 55 -7.47 -14.72 15.58
C ASP A 55 -8.45 -13.88 14.74
N LEU A 56 -9.62 -13.53 15.30
CA LEU A 56 -10.61 -12.69 14.64
C LEU A 56 -10.05 -11.31 14.27
N TYR A 57 -9.43 -10.61 15.22
CA TYR A 57 -8.89 -9.27 15.00
C TYR A 57 -7.65 -9.29 14.10
N GLN A 58 -6.83 -10.35 14.15
CA GLN A 58 -5.71 -10.53 13.23
C GLN A 58 -6.22 -10.61 11.78
N ASN A 59 -7.27 -11.39 11.53
CA ASN A 59 -7.90 -11.50 10.21
C ASN A 59 -8.49 -10.16 9.76
N LYS A 60 -9.27 -9.50 10.61
CA LYS A 60 -9.85 -8.17 10.32
C LYS A 60 -8.78 -7.13 10.03
N GLY A 61 -7.73 -7.07 10.84
CA GLY A 61 -6.60 -6.17 10.67
C GLY A 61 -5.87 -6.41 9.36
N ARG A 62 -5.60 -7.68 9.00
CA ARG A 62 -4.98 -8.05 7.73
C ARG A 62 -5.80 -7.59 6.53
N PHE A 63 -7.11 -7.79 6.55
CA PHE A 63 -7.98 -7.31 5.47
C PHE A 63 -8.00 -5.79 5.41
N LEU A 64 -8.18 -5.11 6.54
CA LEU A 64 -8.17 -3.65 6.57
C LEU A 64 -6.90 -3.07 5.92
N TYR A 65 -5.72 -3.59 6.29
CA TYR A 65 -4.44 -3.12 5.74
C TYR A 65 -4.31 -3.39 4.24
N LYS A 66 -4.78 -4.55 3.77
CA LYS A 66 -4.80 -4.91 2.34
C LYS A 66 -5.69 -3.95 1.55
N TYR A 67 -6.93 -3.75 2.00
CA TYR A 67 -7.93 -2.95 1.29
C TYR A 67 -7.59 -1.46 1.36
N ALA A 68 -7.07 -0.96 2.48
CA ALA A 68 -6.59 0.43 2.58
C ALA A 68 -5.44 0.71 1.61
N GLY A 69 -4.49 -0.24 1.49
CA GLY A 69 -3.39 -0.11 0.54
C GLY A 69 -3.84 -0.10 -0.92
N ALA A 70 -4.66 -1.07 -1.31
CA ALA A 70 -5.19 -1.17 -2.67
C ALA A 70 -6.06 0.04 -3.05
N PHE A 71 -6.94 0.49 -2.15
CA PHE A 71 -7.76 1.68 -2.34
C PHE A 71 -6.90 2.92 -2.61
N LEU A 72 -5.92 3.20 -1.75
CA LEU A 72 -5.13 4.43 -1.87
C LEU A 72 -4.20 4.40 -3.09
N GLU A 73 -3.68 3.23 -3.45
CA GLU A 73 -2.93 3.03 -4.69
C GLU A 73 -3.80 3.36 -5.92
N GLU A 74 -5.01 2.80 -5.99
CA GLU A 74 -5.92 3.01 -7.11
C GLU A 74 -6.46 4.44 -7.17
N ALA A 75 -6.80 5.05 -6.02
CA ALA A 75 -7.21 6.46 -5.95
C ALA A 75 -6.09 7.40 -6.43
N THR A 76 -4.84 7.13 -6.04
CA THR A 76 -3.67 7.90 -6.49
C THR A 76 -3.45 7.72 -8.00
N PHE A 77 -3.55 6.48 -8.50
CA PHE A 77 -3.47 6.21 -9.93
C PHE A 77 -4.55 6.96 -10.72
N LEU A 78 -5.79 7.05 -10.21
CA LEU A 78 -6.85 7.84 -10.84
C LEU A 78 -6.50 9.33 -10.94
N CYS A 79 -5.90 9.93 -9.90
CA CYS A 79 -5.42 11.31 -9.96
C CYS A 79 -4.40 11.50 -11.09
N PHE A 80 -3.43 10.60 -11.21
CA PHE A 80 -2.44 10.64 -12.30
C PHE A 80 -3.08 10.40 -13.66
N LYS A 81 -4.01 9.46 -13.78
CA LYS A 81 -4.68 9.13 -15.05
C LYS A 81 -5.52 10.30 -15.58
N GLU A 82 -6.16 11.05 -14.70
CA GLU A 82 -6.93 12.25 -15.05
C GLU A 82 -6.02 13.34 -15.65
N ARG A 83 -4.84 13.58 -15.04
CA ARG A 83 -3.88 14.58 -15.54
C ARG A 83 -3.07 14.10 -16.75
N PHE A 84 -2.72 12.83 -16.75
CA PHE A 84 -1.86 12.16 -17.72
C PHE A 84 -2.61 10.96 -18.31
N PRO A 85 -3.39 11.14 -19.39
CA PRO A 85 -4.21 10.06 -19.96
C PRO A 85 -3.41 8.82 -20.40
N HIS A 86 -2.11 8.96 -20.65
CA HIS A 86 -1.21 7.85 -20.99
C HIS A 86 -0.64 7.11 -19.77
N ALA A 87 -0.87 7.58 -18.54
CA ALA A 87 -0.46 6.91 -17.32
C ALA A 87 -0.99 5.48 -17.30
N ARG A 88 -0.13 4.52 -16.96
CA ARG A 88 -0.47 3.09 -17.02
C ARG A 88 0.20 2.30 -15.91
N ARG A 89 -0.41 1.19 -15.53
CA ARG A 89 0.26 0.14 -14.76
C ARG A 89 1.21 -0.58 -15.70
N ALA A 90 2.39 -0.95 -15.21
CA ALA A 90 3.40 -1.64 -16.01
C ALA A 90 4.12 -2.70 -15.18
N GLN A 91 4.94 -3.51 -15.84
CA GLN A 91 5.78 -4.52 -15.22
C GLN A 91 7.12 -4.56 -15.96
N VAL A 92 8.18 -4.89 -15.24
CA VAL A 92 9.52 -5.13 -15.82
C VAL A 92 10.00 -6.52 -15.41
N GLU A 93 10.75 -7.17 -16.30
CA GLU A 93 11.37 -8.46 -16.00
C GLU A 93 12.45 -8.28 -14.93
N ASN A 94 12.54 -9.21 -13.99
CA ASN A 94 13.61 -9.19 -12.99
C ASN A 94 14.91 -9.69 -13.62
N THR A 95 15.85 -8.77 -13.86
CA THR A 95 17.19 -9.07 -14.39
C THR A 95 18.24 -9.33 -13.31
N SER A 96 17.90 -9.13 -12.03
CA SER A 96 18.84 -9.22 -10.89
C SER A 96 18.70 -10.50 -10.07
N GLY A 97 17.70 -11.36 -10.33
CA GLY A 97 17.51 -12.60 -9.57
C GLY A 97 16.38 -13.48 -10.12
N GLN A 98 16.13 -14.61 -9.45
CA GLN A 98 15.12 -15.58 -9.90
C GLN A 98 13.69 -15.28 -9.43
N ARG A 99 13.54 -14.58 -8.29
CA ARG A 99 12.24 -14.24 -7.70
C ARG A 99 12.25 -12.84 -7.08
N PRO A 100 11.16 -12.05 -7.21
CA PRO A 100 10.00 -12.31 -8.09
C PRO A 100 10.43 -12.31 -9.57
N ARG A 101 9.64 -12.91 -10.47
CA ARG A 101 9.98 -12.94 -11.91
C ARG A 101 9.88 -11.55 -12.55
N GLN A 102 8.93 -10.76 -12.08
CA GLN A 102 8.65 -9.42 -12.57
C GLN A 102 8.48 -8.47 -11.39
N PHE A 103 8.79 -7.21 -11.60
CA PHE A 103 8.45 -6.13 -10.70
C PHE A 103 7.32 -5.29 -11.29
N HIS A 104 6.28 -5.06 -10.50
CA HIS A 104 5.17 -4.19 -10.86
C HIS A 104 5.56 -2.71 -10.70
N ILE A 105 4.95 -1.88 -11.54
CA ILE A 105 4.98 -0.42 -11.46
C ILE A 105 3.53 0.04 -11.34
N ASP A 106 3.21 0.67 -10.20
CA ASP A 106 1.84 1.08 -9.87
C ASP A 106 1.34 2.19 -10.80
N CYS A 107 2.24 3.13 -11.16
CA CYS A 107 1.96 4.17 -12.13
C CYS A 107 3.21 4.51 -12.94
N LEU A 108 3.19 4.27 -14.25
CA LEU A 108 4.21 4.67 -15.20
C LEU A 108 3.72 5.88 -16.01
N ILE A 109 4.47 6.97 -15.95
CA ILE A 109 4.23 8.21 -16.71
C ILE A 109 5.55 8.55 -17.42
N ASP A 110 5.56 8.49 -18.75
CA ASP A 110 6.77 8.56 -19.56
C ASP A 110 7.86 7.58 -19.04
N ARG A 111 8.92 8.12 -18.41
CA ARG A 111 10.00 7.34 -17.81
C ARG A 111 9.88 7.18 -16.29
N GLU A 112 8.95 7.86 -15.64
CA GLU A 112 8.81 7.81 -14.19
C GLU A 112 8.02 6.58 -13.75
N ALA A 113 8.70 5.64 -13.10
CA ALA A 113 8.12 4.46 -12.52
C ALA A 113 7.78 4.73 -11.05
N ILE A 114 6.52 5.06 -10.79
CA ILE A 114 6.02 5.46 -9.47
C ILE A 114 5.49 4.22 -8.74
N GLU A 115 6.07 3.98 -7.56
CA GLU A 115 5.56 3.06 -6.54
C GLU A 115 4.72 3.85 -5.53
N ILE A 116 3.49 3.39 -5.30
CA ILE A 116 2.56 4.03 -4.39
C ILE A 116 2.42 3.17 -3.14
N LYS A 117 2.67 3.77 -1.98
CA LYS A 117 2.52 3.12 -0.67
C LYS A 117 1.58 3.93 0.20
N TRP A 118 0.53 3.31 0.71
CA TRP A 118 -0.28 3.97 1.73
C TRP A 118 0.53 4.16 3.02
N ARG A 119 1.21 3.10 3.45
CA ARG A 119 2.08 3.02 4.62
C ARG A 119 3.04 1.87 4.38
N ASP A 120 4.28 1.98 4.85
CA ASP A 120 5.14 0.80 4.84
C ASP A 120 4.83 -0.14 6.01
N ALA A 121 4.80 -1.44 5.71
CA ALA A 121 4.79 -2.45 6.74
C ALA A 121 6.14 -2.40 7.43
N THR A 122 6.14 -2.19 8.73
CA THR A 122 7.36 -2.22 9.53
C THR A 122 7.92 -3.63 9.50
N THR A 123 8.96 -3.87 8.72
CA THR A 123 9.50 -5.20 8.54
C THR A 123 11.01 -5.15 8.30
N ASP A 124 11.62 -6.29 8.59
CA ASP A 124 13.05 -6.49 8.84
C ASP A 124 13.88 -6.33 7.56
N GLY A 125 15.21 -6.47 7.64
CA GLY A 125 16.16 -6.14 6.57
C GLY A 125 15.89 -6.74 5.18
N ASP A 126 15.11 -7.82 5.09
CA ASP A 126 14.65 -8.44 3.83
C ASP A 126 13.88 -7.44 2.93
N HIS A 127 13.12 -6.52 3.51
CA HIS A 127 12.36 -5.53 2.74
C HIS A 127 13.28 -4.51 2.05
N ILE A 128 14.36 -4.09 2.70
CA ILE A 128 15.33 -3.15 2.11
C ILE A 128 16.03 -3.81 0.92
N ILE A 129 16.40 -5.09 1.05
CA ILE A 129 17.07 -5.84 -0.02
C ILE A 129 16.15 -5.98 -1.24
N LYS A 130 14.88 -6.36 -1.04
CA LYS A 130 13.90 -6.47 -2.13
C LYS A 130 13.64 -5.12 -2.78
N GLU A 131 13.51 -4.06 -1.99
CA GLU A 131 13.31 -2.72 -2.51
C GLU A 131 14.50 -2.27 -3.36
N HIS A 132 15.73 -2.48 -2.87
CA HIS A 132 16.95 -2.16 -3.59
C HIS A 132 17.06 -2.93 -4.92
N ALA A 133 16.79 -4.23 -4.92
CA ALA A 133 16.78 -5.04 -6.13
C ALA A 133 15.75 -4.52 -7.14
N ARG A 134 14.53 -4.21 -6.67
CA ARG A 134 13.47 -3.67 -7.52
C ARG A 134 13.89 -2.36 -8.19
N ILE A 135 14.36 -1.38 -7.42
CA ILE A 135 14.69 -0.06 -7.99
C ILE A 135 15.88 -0.12 -8.95
N LYS A 136 16.84 -1.03 -8.71
CA LYS A 136 17.95 -1.26 -9.62
C LYS A 136 17.45 -1.82 -10.94
N VAL A 137 16.60 -2.85 -10.91
CA VAL A 137 16.00 -3.41 -12.13
C VAL A 137 15.19 -2.36 -12.89
N ILE A 138 14.39 -1.54 -12.20
CA ILE A 138 13.62 -0.44 -12.81
C ILE A 138 14.56 0.54 -13.50
N LYS A 139 15.67 0.91 -12.85
CA LYS A 139 16.69 1.81 -13.40
C LYS A 139 17.39 1.20 -14.63
N ASP A 140 17.73 -0.08 -14.57
CA ASP A 140 18.38 -0.82 -15.66
C ASP A 140 17.47 -0.93 -16.91
N HIS A 141 16.14 -0.92 -16.72
CA HIS A 141 15.16 -0.80 -17.80
C HIS A 141 15.00 0.64 -18.34
N GLY A 142 15.81 1.60 -17.87
CA GLY A 142 15.82 2.98 -18.34
C GLY A 142 14.74 3.87 -17.69
N PHE A 143 14.06 3.38 -16.66
CA PHE A 143 13.06 4.16 -15.93
C PHE A 143 13.68 4.95 -14.76
N TYR A 144 12.99 5.99 -14.35
CA TYR A 144 13.28 6.81 -13.18
C TYR A 144 12.41 6.34 -12.01
N PRO A 145 12.97 5.65 -11.00
CA PRO A 145 12.20 5.12 -9.89
C PRO A 145 11.78 6.25 -8.94
N VAL A 146 10.48 6.30 -8.65
CA VAL A 146 9.87 7.25 -7.71
C VAL A 146 9.09 6.48 -6.66
N ARG A 147 9.26 6.80 -5.39
CA ARG A 147 8.45 6.27 -4.29
C ARG A 147 7.59 7.37 -3.69
N VAL A 148 6.31 7.09 -3.51
CA VAL A 148 5.33 7.98 -2.90
C VAL A 148 4.67 7.24 -1.74
N MET A 149 4.97 7.63 -0.50
CA MET A 149 4.44 6.99 0.70
C MET A 149 3.66 7.96 1.59
N PHE A 150 2.35 7.75 1.73
CA PHE A 150 1.46 8.76 2.33
C PHE A 150 1.53 8.87 3.86
N PHE A 151 1.62 7.74 4.56
CA PHE A 151 1.62 7.71 6.03
C PHE A 151 2.97 7.24 6.56
N TYR A 152 3.70 8.15 7.20
CA TYR A 152 5.01 7.87 7.79
C TYR A 152 4.90 7.00 9.05
N PRO A 153 5.83 6.07 9.31
CA PRO A 153 5.77 5.24 10.51
C PRO A 153 6.11 6.01 11.78
N ASN A 154 5.50 5.61 12.90
CA ASN A 154 5.73 6.22 14.21
C ASN A 154 6.89 5.56 14.98
N ARG A 155 7.13 4.26 14.79
CA ARG A 155 8.16 3.50 15.54
C ARG A 155 9.56 3.86 15.04
N GLU A 156 10.49 4.16 15.95
CA GLU A 156 11.87 4.55 15.62
C GLU A 156 12.59 3.58 14.68
N GLN A 157 12.48 2.26 14.93
CA GLN A 157 13.06 1.25 14.06
C GLN A 157 12.54 1.38 12.61
N ALA A 158 11.24 1.60 12.45
CA ALA A 158 10.62 1.74 11.14
C ALA A 158 11.02 3.06 10.45
N LYS A 159 11.19 4.16 11.21
CA LYS A 159 11.71 5.41 10.67
C LYS A 159 13.11 5.23 10.07
N ARG A 160 14.02 4.57 10.79
CA ARG A 160 15.38 4.27 10.30
C ARG A 160 15.39 3.44 9.01
N ILE A 161 14.46 2.48 8.90
CA ILE A 161 14.29 1.69 7.67
C ILE A 161 13.85 2.59 6.51
N GLN A 162 12.88 3.48 6.72
CA GLN A 162 12.42 4.41 5.68
C GLN A 162 13.52 5.41 5.28
N GLU A 163 14.32 5.88 6.23
CA GLU A 163 15.50 6.72 5.94
C GLU A 163 16.51 5.97 5.07
N THR A 164 16.78 4.70 5.39
CA THR A 164 17.67 3.84 4.59
C THR A 164 17.12 3.66 3.17
N ILE A 165 15.83 3.39 3.01
CA ILE A 165 15.17 3.28 1.70
C ILE A 165 15.30 4.60 0.92
N LYS A 166 15.08 5.74 1.58
CA LYS A 166 15.23 7.07 0.97
C LYS A 166 16.65 7.27 0.43
N THR A 167 17.68 6.95 1.21
CA THR A 167 19.08 7.04 0.77
C THR A 167 19.37 6.10 -0.41
N VAL A 168 18.81 4.89 -0.40
CA VAL A 168 18.96 3.91 -1.49
C VAL A 168 18.33 4.42 -2.79
N TYR A 169 17.15 5.04 -2.74
CA TYR A 169 16.54 5.72 -3.89
C TYR A 169 17.41 6.86 -4.41
N GLN A 170 17.92 7.72 -3.53
CA GLN A 170 18.78 8.84 -3.91
C GLN A 170 20.09 8.36 -4.54
N GLY A 171 20.70 7.30 -3.99
CA GLY A 171 21.97 6.75 -4.44
C GLY A 171 21.94 6.22 -5.88
N ILE A 172 20.77 5.76 -6.36
CA ILE A 172 20.59 5.32 -7.75
C ILE A 172 20.03 6.43 -8.68
N GLY A 173 19.91 7.65 -8.16
CA GLY A 173 19.32 8.79 -8.86
C GLY A 173 17.83 8.62 -9.11
N GLY A 174 17.08 8.16 -8.11
CA GLY A 174 15.61 8.19 -8.04
C GLY A 174 15.10 9.18 -6.98
N ALA A 175 13.78 9.21 -6.76
CA ALA A 175 13.15 10.09 -5.77
C ALA A 175 12.26 9.34 -4.77
N CYS A 176 12.14 9.89 -3.56
CA CYS A 176 11.29 9.35 -2.51
C CYS A 176 10.59 10.48 -1.75
N TYR A 177 9.26 10.47 -1.79
CA TYR A 177 8.36 11.42 -1.15
C TYR A 177 7.57 10.70 -0.06
N THR A 178 7.51 11.26 1.13
CA THR A 178 6.90 10.60 2.29
C THR A 178 6.10 11.57 3.14
N GLY A 179 4.99 11.12 3.73
CA GLY A 179 4.17 11.97 4.60
C GLY A 179 3.52 13.11 3.80
N ASP A 180 3.59 14.33 4.30
CA ASP A 180 3.05 15.51 3.61
C ASP A 180 3.69 15.76 2.24
N ASP A 181 4.98 15.41 2.04
CA ASP A 181 5.63 15.50 0.74
C ASP A 181 4.97 14.57 -0.31
N ALA A 182 4.44 13.42 0.12
CA ALA A 182 3.75 12.49 -0.78
C ALA A 182 2.40 13.05 -1.25
N TRP A 183 1.65 13.68 -0.33
CA TRP A 183 0.41 14.38 -0.66
C TRP A 183 0.68 15.56 -1.60
N GLU A 184 1.70 16.34 -1.29
CA GLU A 184 2.11 17.49 -2.12
C GLU A 184 2.58 17.06 -3.50
N TYR A 185 3.33 15.96 -3.59
CA TYR A 185 3.76 15.40 -4.86
C TYR A 185 2.57 15.10 -5.77
N VAL A 186 1.54 14.41 -5.27
CA VAL A 186 0.32 14.13 -6.07
C VAL A 186 -0.35 15.45 -6.47
N ARG A 187 -0.54 16.38 -5.53
CA ARG A 187 -1.22 17.66 -5.78
C ARG A 187 -0.50 18.49 -6.83
N THR A 188 0.80 18.71 -6.68
CA THR A 188 1.61 19.50 -7.62
C THR A 188 1.65 18.84 -9.00
N ARG A 189 1.77 17.50 -9.06
CA ARG A 189 1.87 16.78 -10.34
C ARG A 189 0.56 16.70 -11.09
N THR A 190 -0.57 16.62 -10.39
CA THR A 190 -1.88 16.34 -10.99
C THR A 190 -2.84 17.52 -10.99
N GLY A 191 -2.60 18.52 -10.11
CA GLY A 191 -3.57 19.57 -9.80
C GLY A 191 -4.71 19.11 -8.88
N ILE A 192 -4.69 17.86 -8.39
CA ILE A 192 -5.77 17.26 -7.61
C ILE A 192 -5.32 17.09 -6.15
N ASP A 193 -6.07 17.68 -5.23
CA ASP A 193 -5.84 17.50 -3.79
C ASP A 193 -6.53 16.22 -3.28
N LEU A 194 -5.85 15.08 -3.44
CA LEU A 194 -6.36 13.79 -3.00
C LEU A 194 -6.64 13.77 -1.49
N LYS A 195 -5.81 14.43 -0.67
CA LYS A 195 -5.99 14.47 0.79
C LYS A 195 -7.33 15.12 1.16
N VAL A 196 -7.65 16.26 0.53
CA VAL A 196 -8.93 16.96 0.73
C VAL A 196 -10.11 16.11 0.27
N ILE A 197 -10.01 15.43 -0.88
CA ILE A 197 -11.07 14.53 -1.37
C ILE A 197 -11.36 13.44 -0.33
N LEU A 198 -10.33 12.77 0.17
CA LEU A 198 -10.47 11.70 1.16
C LEU A 198 -11.06 12.21 2.49
N VAL A 199 -10.63 13.38 2.96
CA VAL A 199 -11.19 14.02 4.17
C VAL A 199 -12.67 14.33 3.99
N ASN A 200 -13.09 14.82 2.83
CA ASN A 200 -14.50 15.12 2.56
C ASN A 200 -15.34 13.84 2.50
N ILE A 201 -14.85 12.79 1.83
CA ILE A 201 -15.53 11.49 1.83
C ILE A 201 -15.68 10.96 3.27
N ALA A 202 -14.65 11.08 4.10
CA ALA A 202 -14.70 10.61 5.49
C ALA A 202 -15.71 11.39 6.35
N LYS A 203 -15.87 12.69 6.12
CA LYS A 203 -16.85 13.53 6.82
C LYS A 203 -18.29 13.18 6.45
N ASP A 204 -18.55 12.84 5.20
CA ASP A 204 -19.88 12.47 4.72
C ASP A 204 -20.38 11.11 5.27
N LEU A 205 -19.49 10.31 5.86
CA LEU A 205 -19.79 9.01 6.46
C LEU A 205 -20.10 9.10 7.97
N GLN A 206 -19.92 10.27 8.58
CA GLN A 206 -20.22 10.55 9.99
C GLN A 206 -21.61 11.17 10.14
#